data_AF-A0A238FRY9-F1
#
_entry.id   AF-A0A238FRY9-F1
#
_cell.length_a   1.000
_cell.length_b   1.000
_cell.length_c   1.000
_cell.angle_alpha   90.00
_cell.angle_beta   90.00
_cell.angle_gamma   90.00
#
_symmetry.space_group_name_H-M   'P 1'
#
loop_
_entity.id
_entity.type
_entity.pdbx_description
1 polymer ?
#
loop_
_entity_poly.entity_id
_entity_poly.type
_entity_poly.pdbx_seq_one_letter_code
_entity_poly.pdbx_strand_id
1 'polypeptide(L)'
;MPFLPIQALLLLSLPQQPSRSGHTTTNTTFEAVESFIVSLIKERSVEANILGHNSDIDPVAVAFLMPGRSSSANLSEADGLASYDQAMKRHHLLSDEELSQMLNSVDSTCKDVLPAKDEQVTYVRSWALQVQELARLVDAWIEVGIAIPEAWSWLVDAFVLDNPTKIIHVRYVGSTRGKTAYTRFVEDLPTARQAGILSEFRATLLDIAPRAYEAARTFEVRNARLPSSGPPATRDLREQLLIAFFGRANLLNVQAGSFDASKAGPEPADVDFLKTRNTGFFGKFAKCSQPVPRAMVEALREWQAHIAELVVGKPQSTRSALSQDKSGVL
;
A
#
# COMPACT_ATOMS: atom_id res chain seq x y z
N MET A 1 17.49 -25.73 37.99
CA MET A 1 17.35 -24.26 38.03
C MET A 1 16.02 -23.89 37.39
N PRO A 2 14.97 -23.66 38.19
CA PRO A 2 13.69 -23.15 37.70
C PRO A 2 13.53 -21.67 38.10
N PHE A 3 13.02 -20.83 37.20
CA PHE A 3 12.48 -19.53 37.59
C PHE A 3 11.03 -19.42 37.11
N LEU A 4 10.16 -19.31 38.11
CA LEU A 4 8.77 -18.85 38.04
C LEU A 4 8.74 -17.31 37.86
N PRO A 5 7.57 -16.74 37.48
CA PRO A 5 7.44 -15.39 36.93
C PRO A 5 7.25 -14.32 38.02
N ILE A 6 7.66 -13.09 37.72
CA ILE A 6 7.35 -11.91 38.54
C ILE A 6 6.14 -11.19 37.91
N GLN A 7 5.00 -11.31 38.57
CA GLN A 7 3.94 -10.31 38.51
C GLN A 7 4.16 -9.24 39.58
N ALA A 8 3.62 -8.05 39.29
CA ALA A 8 3.23 -6.97 40.20
C ALA A 8 4.34 -6.05 40.76
N LEU A 9 4.45 -4.86 40.16
CA LEU A 9 4.62 -3.61 40.92
C LEU A 9 4.28 -2.41 40.02
N LEU A 10 3.05 -1.88 40.14
CA LEU A 10 2.74 -0.45 39.95
C LEU A 10 1.25 -0.21 40.27
N LEU A 11 0.99 0.01 41.55
CA LEU A 11 -0.19 0.70 42.04
C LEU A 11 0.27 1.96 42.77
N LEU A 12 -0.41 3.06 42.45
CA LEU A 12 -0.54 4.31 43.19
C LEU A 12 0.60 5.34 43.09
N SER A 13 0.35 6.36 42.26
CA SER A 13 0.40 7.77 42.69
C SER A 13 -0.48 8.62 41.76
N LEU A 14 -1.65 9.01 42.26
CA LEU A 14 -2.48 10.08 41.70
C LEU A 14 -1.87 11.43 42.11
N PRO A 15 -1.65 12.37 41.18
CA PRO A 15 -1.58 13.79 41.51
C PRO A 15 -2.97 14.42 41.36
N GLN A 16 -3.27 15.27 42.32
CA GLN A 16 -4.47 16.09 42.44
C GLN A 16 -4.74 16.95 41.20
N GLN A 17 -6.03 17.15 40.89
CA GLN A 17 -6.51 18.15 39.95
C GLN A 17 -5.99 19.55 40.28
N PRO A 18 -5.53 20.31 39.29
CA PRO A 18 -5.67 21.76 39.28
C PRO A 18 -6.85 22.18 38.38
N SER A 19 -7.64 23.07 38.97
CA SER A 19 -8.52 24.08 38.38
C SER A 19 -8.57 24.24 36.86
N ARG A 20 -9.81 24.26 36.34
CA ARG A 20 -10.25 24.76 35.03
C ARG A 20 -9.41 25.96 34.55
N SER A 21 -8.67 25.75 33.46
CA SER A 21 -8.30 26.81 32.52
C SER A 21 -8.78 26.37 31.13
N GLY A 22 -9.41 27.29 30.41
CA GLY A 22 -10.00 27.03 29.10
C GLY A 22 -8.96 27.08 27.97
N HIS A 23 -9.23 26.28 26.94
CA HIS A 23 -8.80 26.42 25.55
C HIS A 23 -7.29 26.45 25.22
N THR A 24 -6.69 25.26 24.97
CA THR A 24 -5.64 25.07 23.92
C THR A 24 -5.36 23.59 23.55
N THR A 25 -6.30 22.65 23.70
CA THR A 25 -5.99 21.20 23.59
C THR A 25 -6.05 20.62 22.16
N THR A 26 -6.55 21.37 21.17
CA THR A 26 -6.78 20.84 19.81
C THR A 26 -5.55 20.88 18.90
N ASN A 27 -4.54 21.71 19.20
CA ASN A 27 -3.36 21.84 18.33
C ASN A 27 -2.33 20.72 18.56
N THR A 28 -2.17 20.26 19.80
CA THR A 28 -1.15 19.27 20.18
C THR A 28 -1.43 17.87 19.62
N THR A 29 -2.69 17.49 19.45
CA THR A 29 -3.08 16.16 18.95
C THR A 29 -2.78 15.99 17.46
N PHE A 30 -2.94 17.06 16.69
CA PHE A 30 -2.66 17.04 15.25
C PHE A 30 -1.15 16.97 14.97
N GLU A 31 -0.36 17.70 15.74
CA GLU A 31 1.11 17.69 15.65
C GLU A 31 1.71 16.30 15.92
N ALA A 32 1.14 15.54 16.86
CA ALA A 32 1.57 14.18 17.16
C ALA A 32 1.29 13.20 16.01
N VAL A 33 0.08 13.22 15.43
CA VAL A 33 -0.29 12.39 14.28
C VAL A 33 0.56 12.75 13.05
N GLU A 34 0.77 14.05 12.80
CA GLU A 34 1.63 14.52 11.71
C GLU A 34 3.08 14.05 11.90
N SER A 35 3.64 14.22 13.10
CA SER A 35 5.00 13.76 13.42
C SER A 35 5.16 12.24 13.25
N PHE A 36 4.15 11.47 13.65
CA PHE A 36 4.13 10.03 13.44
C PHE A 36 4.11 9.68 11.95
N ILE A 37 3.21 10.28 11.16
CA ILE A 37 3.08 10.02 9.73
C ILE A 37 4.37 10.42 8.99
N VAL A 38 4.94 11.59 9.28
CA VAL A 38 6.22 12.05 8.70
C VAL A 38 7.33 11.04 9.01
N SER A 39 7.43 10.61 10.28
CA SER A 39 8.46 9.68 10.72
C SER A 39 8.33 8.32 10.02
N LEU A 40 7.10 7.79 9.92
CA LEU A 40 6.82 6.51 9.27
C LEU A 40 7.03 6.57 7.75
N ILE A 41 6.63 7.67 7.10
CA ILE A 41 6.92 7.88 5.67
C ILE A 41 8.43 7.98 5.44
N LYS A 42 9.18 8.62 6.34
CA LYS A 42 10.64 8.71 6.25
C LYS A 42 11.28 7.33 6.33
N GLU A 43 10.91 6.53 7.32
CA GLU A 43 11.37 5.14 7.47
C GLU A 43 11.09 4.33 6.19
N ARG A 44 9.85 4.35 5.70
CA ARG A 44 9.46 3.63 4.49
C ARG A 44 10.09 4.16 3.21
N SER A 45 10.37 5.45 3.14
CA SER A 45 11.07 6.04 1.99
C SER A 45 12.52 5.55 1.93
N VAL A 46 13.15 5.33 3.08
CA VAL A 46 14.47 4.69 3.16
C VAL A 46 14.38 3.22 2.76
N GLU A 47 13.42 2.46 3.31
CA GLU A 47 13.22 1.04 2.95
C GLU A 47 12.93 0.82 1.46
N ALA A 48 12.18 1.75 0.86
CA ALA A 48 11.86 1.72 -0.57
C ALA A 48 13.00 2.22 -1.47
N ASN A 49 14.15 2.62 -0.92
CA ASN A 49 15.26 3.28 -1.63
C ASN A 49 14.80 4.52 -2.42
N ILE A 50 13.83 5.27 -1.88
CA ILE A 50 13.36 6.54 -2.43
C ILE A 50 14.26 7.68 -1.95
N LEU A 51 14.58 7.66 -0.65
CA LEU A 51 15.43 8.65 0.00
C LEU A 51 16.70 7.99 0.54
N GLY A 52 17.81 8.71 0.50
CA GLY A 52 19.02 8.30 1.21
C GLY A 52 18.80 8.36 2.72
N HIS A 53 19.50 7.52 3.49
CA HIS A 53 19.40 7.40 4.95
C HIS A 53 19.47 8.71 5.75
N ASN A 54 20.06 9.77 5.18
CA ASN A 54 20.25 11.08 5.82
C ASN A 54 19.36 12.19 5.24
N SER A 55 18.39 11.85 4.40
CA SER A 55 17.50 12.86 3.80
C SER A 55 16.36 13.16 4.76
N ASP A 56 16.20 14.43 5.11
CA ASP A 56 15.00 14.88 5.81
C ASP A 56 13.86 15.14 4.83
N ILE A 57 12.66 14.72 5.23
CA ILE A 57 11.42 15.04 4.53
C ILE A 57 10.85 16.29 5.20
N ASP A 58 10.75 17.37 4.43
CA ASP A 58 10.01 18.56 4.86
C ASP A 58 8.54 18.16 5.14
N PRO A 59 7.98 18.44 6.34
CA PRO A 59 6.57 18.21 6.63
C PRO A 59 5.62 18.79 5.57
N VAL A 60 5.99 19.90 4.94
CA VAL A 60 5.23 20.52 3.83
C VAL A 60 5.15 19.59 2.61
N ALA A 61 6.18 18.76 2.39
CA ALA A 61 6.21 17.80 1.29
C ALA A 61 5.24 16.62 1.50
N VAL A 62 4.85 16.29 2.73
CA VAL A 62 3.87 15.22 3.02
C VAL A 62 2.48 15.74 3.37
N ALA A 63 2.30 17.04 3.58
CA ALA A 63 1.02 17.64 3.96
C ALA A 63 -0.16 17.27 3.05
N PHE A 64 0.09 16.95 1.77
CA PHE A 64 -0.95 16.51 0.84
C PHE A 64 -1.59 15.16 1.19
N LEU A 65 -0.87 14.30 1.93
CA LEU A 65 -1.36 13.01 2.42
C LEU A 65 -2.25 13.18 3.65
N MET A 66 -2.31 14.40 4.23
CA MET A 66 -3.05 14.74 5.44
C MET A 66 -4.03 15.89 5.18
N PRO A 67 -5.03 15.72 4.30
CA PRO A 67 -5.99 16.77 3.93
C PRO A 67 -6.79 17.31 5.13
N GLY A 68 -6.87 16.56 6.22
CA GLY A 68 -7.67 16.85 7.41
C GLY A 68 -7.25 18.04 8.26
N ARG A 69 -6.18 18.79 7.91
CA ARG A 69 -5.74 20.00 8.63
C ARG A 69 -6.85 21.04 8.91
N SER A 70 -7.97 21.00 8.16
CA SER A 70 -8.97 22.07 8.17
C SER A 70 -10.40 21.64 8.55
N SER A 71 -10.73 20.35 8.74
CA SER A 71 -12.15 19.96 8.78
C SER A 71 -12.57 18.81 9.72
N SER A 72 -11.67 18.01 10.31
CA SER A 72 -12.09 16.90 11.19
C SER A 72 -12.07 17.29 12.67
N ALA A 73 -12.98 18.17 13.09
CA ALA A 73 -13.13 18.56 14.49
C ALA A 73 -13.63 17.43 15.42
N ASN A 74 -13.93 16.23 14.89
CA ASN A 74 -14.70 15.19 15.58
C ASN A 74 -14.04 13.80 15.66
N LEU A 75 -12.84 13.60 15.10
CA LEU A 75 -12.13 12.32 15.24
C LEU A 75 -11.18 12.38 16.43
N SER A 76 -11.18 11.35 17.27
CA SER A 76 -10.17 11.24 18.31
C SER A 76 -8.79 11.00 17.67
N GLU A 77 -7.72 11.41 18.37
CA GLU A 77 -6.33 11.20 17.92
C GLU A 77 -6.05 9.71 17.65
N ALA A 78 -6.59 8.84 18.50
CA ALA A 78 -6.44 7.39 18.38
C ALA A 78 -7.11 6.86 17.09
N ASP A 79 -8.31 7.34 16.75
CA ASP A 79 -9.03 6.92 15.55
C ASP A 79 -8.32 7.40 14.27
N GLY A 80 -7.78 8.62 14.30
CA GLY A 80 -6.99 9.16 13.21
C GLY A 80 -5.71 8.33 12.99
N LEU A 81 -4.95 8.09 14.06
CA LEU A 81 -3.74 7.29 14.01
C LEU A 81 -4.00 5.86 13.50
N ALA A 82 -5.05 5.21 14.01
CA ALA A 82 -5.43 3.86 13.58
C ALA A 82 -5.84 3.82 12.10
N SER A 83 -6.57 4.84 11.63
CA SER A 83 -6.97 4.95 10.22
C SER A 83 -5.76 5.09 9.29
N TYR A 84 -4.80 5.95 9.64
CA TYR A 84 -3.57 6.10 8.88
C TYR A 84 -2.69 4.85 8.96
N ASP A 85 -2.57 4.22 10.13
CA ASP A 85 -1.81 2.97 10.27
C ASP A 85 -2.41 1.86 9.39
N GLN A 86 -3.73 1.73 9.39
CA GLN A 86 -4.45 0.80 8.52
C GLN A 86 -4.23 1.13 7.05
N ALA A 87 -4.33 2.40 6.65
CA ALA A 87 -4.11 2.78 5.27
C ALA A 87 -2.65 2.69 4.82
N MET A 88 -1.69 2.76 5.73
CA MET A 88 -0.28 2.58 5.41
C MET A 88 0.09 1.10 5.35
N LYS A 89 -0.45 0.24 6.23
CA LYS A 89 -0.07 -1.19 6.29
C LYS A 89 -0.97 -2.10 5.46
N ARG A 90 -2.26 -1.79 5.41
CA ARG A 90 -3.33 -2.68 4.91
C ARG A 90 -4.30 -1.94 4.00
N HIS A 91 -3.78 -1.06 3.15
CA HIS A 91 -4.60 -0.28 2.21
C HIS A 91 -5.46 -1.15 1.29
N HIS A 92 -5.00 -2.36 0.99
CA HIS A 92 -5.71 -3.30 0.13
C HIS A 92 -6.98 -3.85 0.79
N LEU A 93 -7.15 -3.67 2.11
CA LEU A 93 -8.39 -3.99 2.83
C LEU A 93 -9.37 -2.82 2.92
N LEU A 94 -8.92 -1.60 2.58
CA LEU A 94 -9.78 -0.43 2.55
C LEU A 94 -10.55 -0.38 1.24
N SER A 95 -11.82 0.01 1.31
CA SER A 95 -12.59 0.37 0.12
C SER A 95 -11.99 1.59 -0.59
N ASP A 96 -12.40 1.79 -1.84
CA ASP A 96 -12.01 2.97 -2.60
C ASP A 96 -12.59 4.25 -1.98
N GLU A 97 -13.78 4.17 -1.40
CA GLU A 97 -14.47 5.28 -0.73
C GLU A 97 -13.76 5.70 0.56
N GLU A 98 -13.39 4.75 1.42
CA GLU A 98 -12.62 5.02 2.64
C GLU A 98 -11.26 5.64 2.32
N LEU A 99 -10.55 5.08 1.33
CA LEU A 99 -9.27 5.64 0.89
C LEU A 99 -9.46 7.06 0.33
N SER A 100 -10.50 7.25 -0.49
CA SER A 100 -10.76 8.53 -1.13
C SER A 100 -11.08 9.63 -0.14
N GLN A 101 -11.84 9.30 0.90
CA GLN A 101 -12.10 10.22 2.00
C GLN A 101 -10.81 10.59 2.73
N MET A 102 -9.94 9.61 3.03
CA MET A 102 -8.70 9.85 3.78
C MET A 102 -7.70 10.68 2.98
N LEU A 103 -7.54 10.42 1.67
CA LEU A 103 -6.57 11.13 0.82
C LEU A 103 -7.16 12.38 0.13
N ASN A 104 -8.44 12.69 0.35
CA ASN A 104 -9.17 13.70 -0.42
C ASN A 104 -9.01 13.48 -1.94
N SER A 105 -9.08 12.22 -2.36
CA SER A 105 -9.03 11.86 -3.77
C SER A 105 -10.42 11.76 -4.37
N VAL A 106 -10.50 11.93 -5.69
CA VAL A 106 -11.75 11.83 -6.43
C VAL A 106 -11.62 10.92 -7.62
N ASP A 107 -12.70 10.19 -7.89
CA ASP A 107 -12.78 9.33 -9.06
C ASP A 107 -12.61 10.16 -10.33
N SER A 108 -11.70 9.72 -11.19
CA SER A 108 -11.42 10.36 -12.46
C SER A 108 -12.16 9.66 -13.57
N THR A 109 -12.85 10.46 -14.38
CA THR A 109 -13.79 9.99 -15.40
C THR A 109 -13.53 10.65 -16.75
N CYS A 110 -14.20 10.15 -17.79
CA CYS A 110 -14.18 10.75 -19.12
C CYS A 110 -14.77 12.17 -19.20
N LYS A 111 -15.45 12.63 -18.14
CA LYS A 111 -16.11 13.94 -18.07
C LYS A 111 -15.26 15.01 -17.40
N ASP A 112 -14.10 14.63 -16.85
CA ASP A 112 -13.24 15.55 -16.13
C ASP A 112 -12.62 16.58 -17.06
N VAL A 113 -12.45 17.80 -16.54
CA VAL A 113 -11.75 18.87 -17.26
C VAL A 113 -10.27 18.52 -17.33
N LEU A 114 -9.69 18.61 -18.53
CA LEU A 114 -8.28 18.38 -18.75
C LEU A 114 -7.44 19.36 -17.91
N PRO A 115 -6.40 18.88 -17.21
CA PRO A 115 -5.43 19.73 -16.53
C PRO A 115 -4.74 20.69 -17.49
N ALA A 116 -4.19 21.78 -16.95
CA ALA A 116 -3.38 22.70 -17.75
C ALA A 116 -2.17 21.97 -18.37
N LYS A 117 -1.65 22.51 -19.46
CA LYS A 117 -0.45 21.97 -20.11
C LYS A 117 0.68 21.89 -19.09
N ASP A 118 1.25 20.71 -18.91
CA ASP A 118 2.31 20.39 -17.93
C ASP A 118 1.91 20.41 -16.45
N GLU A 119 0.62 20.60 -16.12
CA GLU A 119 0.11 20.35 -14.76
C GLU A 119 0.27 18.86 -14.43
N GLN A 120 0.86 18.54 -13.28
CA GLN A 120 1.01 17.17 -12.85
C GLN A 120 -0.18 16.75 -12.01
N VAL A 121 -0.72 15.59 -12.36
CA VAL A 121 -1.76 14.90 -11.61
C VAL A 121 -1.18 13.60 -11.06
N THR A 122 -1.25 13.42 -9.75
CA THR A 122 -0.88 12.18 -9.06
C THR A 122 -2.16 11.41 -8.70
N TYR A 123 -2.16 10.11 -8.95
CA TYR A 123 -3.36 9.29 -8.82
C TYR A 123 -3.06 7.89 -8.28
N VAL A 124 -4.12 7.23 -7.81
CA VAL A 124 -4.16 5.81 -7.43
C VAL A 124 -5.08 5.08 -8.39
N ARG A 125 -4.63 3.99 -9.00
CA ARG A 125 -5.49 3.02 -9.67
C ARG A 125 -5.84 1.91 -8.71
N SER A 126 -7.08 1.44 -8.80
CA SER A 126 -7.60 0.42 -7.91
C SER A 126 -8.37 -0.62 -8.71
N TRP A 127 -8.08 -1.89 -8.42
CA TRP A 127 -8.83 -3.04 -8.91
C TRP A 127 -9.45 -3.74 -7.71
N ALA A 128 -10.77 -3.88 -7.71
CA ALA A 128 -11.51 -4.59 -6.69
C ALA A 128 -11.64 -6.07 -7.10
N LEU A 129 -10.96 -6.96 -6.37
CA LEU A 129 -11.00 -8.41 -6.58
C LEU A 129 -11.62 -9.08 -5.37
N GLN A 130 -12.38 -10.15 -5.59
CA GLN A 130 -12.68 -11.09 -4.52
C GLN A 130 -11.41 -11.85 -4.11
N VAL A 131 -11.31 -12.29 -2.85
CA VAL A 131 -10.18 -13.11 -2.38
C VAL A 131 -9.96 -14.33 -3.28
N GLN A 132 -11.04 -14.99 -3.74
CA GLN A 132 -10.94 -16.12 -4.66
C GLN A 132 -10.43 -15.75 -6.07
N GLU A 133 -10.69 -14.52 -6.54
CA GLU A 133 -10.17 -14.02 -7.82
C GLU A 133 -8.68 -13.71 -7.68
N LEU A 134 -8.27 -13.12 -6.55
CA LEU A 134 -6.87 -12.87 -6.23
C LEU A 134 -6.07 -14.18 -6.11
N ALA A 135 -6.61 -15.20 -5.44
CA ALA A 135 -5.95 -16.51 -5.32
C ALA A 135 -5.69 -17.14 -6.69
N ARG A 136 -6.69 -17.15 -7.57
CA ARG A 136 -6.54 -17.65 -8.95
C ARG A 136 -5.53 -16.86 -9.77
N LEU A 137 -5.47 -15.55 -9.58
CA LEU A 137 -4.50 -14.69 -10.26
C LEU A 137 -3.07 -15.04 -9.83
N VAL A 138 -2.84 -15.24 -8.53
CA VAL A 138 -1.52 -15.64 -8.02
C VAL A 138 -1.17 -17.07 -8.44
N ASP A 139 -2.11 -18.01 -8.40
CA ASP A 139 -1.90 -19.36 -8.93
C ASP A 139 -1.46 -19.31 -10.41
N ALA A 140 -2.15 -18.53 -11.24
CA ALA A 140 -1.80 -18.37 -12.66
C ALA A 140 -0.39 -17.80 -12.85
N TRP A 141 0.04 -16.86 -12.00
CA TRP A 141 1.41 -16.36 -12.01
C TRP A 141 2.44 -17.40 -11.60
N ILE A 142 2.16 -18.21 -10.58
CA ILE A 142 3.06 -19.30 -10.17
C ILE A 142 3.24 -20.29 -11.31
N GLU A 143 2.17 -20.65 -12.03
CA GLU A 143 2.20 -21.60 -13.13
C GLU A 143 3.13 -21.17 -14.27
N VAL A 144 3.20 -19.87 -14.55
CA VAL A 144 4.10 -19.29 -15.56
C VAL A 144 5.45 -18.85 -14.98
N GLY A 145 5.72 -19.13 -13.70
CA GLY A 145 6.98 -18.81 -13.04
C GLY A 145 7.16 -17.33 -12.68
N ILE A 146 6.08 -16.56 -12.61
CA ILE A 146 6.08 -15.18 -12.12
C ILE A 146 5.92 -15.22 -10.60
N ALA A 147 6.96 -14.74 -9.89
CA ALA A 147 6.93 -14.59 -8.44
C ALA A 147 6.89 -13.10 -8.08
N ILE A 148 5.77 -12.66 -7.50
CA ILE A 148 5.62 -11.32 -6.93
C ILE A 148 5.46 -11.48 -5.41
N PRO A 149 6.51 -11.20 -4.62
CA PRO A 149 6.44 -11.25 -3.17
C PRO A 149 5.24 -10.48 -2.59
N GLU A 150 4.90 -9.34 -3.19
CA GLU A 150 3.80 -8.47 -2.78
C GLU A 150 2.43 -9.13 -2.96
N ALA A 151 2.26 -9.96 -4.00
CA ALA A 151 1.00 -10.67 -4.21
C ALA A 151 0.70 -11.69 -3.10
N TRP A 152 1.75 -12.23 -2.48
CA TRP A 152 1.62 -13.11 -1.33
C TRP A 152 1.20 -12.38 -0.07
N SER A 153 1.67 -11.16 0.17
CA SER A 153 1.25 -10.40 1.36
C SER A 153 -0.24 -10.09 1.31
N TRP A 154 -0.77 -9.70 0.14
CA TRP A 154 -2.20 -9.48 -0.07
C TRP A 154 -3.02 -10.74 0.18
N LEU A 155 -2.54 -11.89 -0.28
CA LEU A 155 -3.22 -13.18 -0.06
C LEU A 155 -3.20 -13.59 1.40
N VAL A 156 -2.07 -13.46 2.09
CA VAL A 156 -1.95 -13.81 3.51
C VAL A 156 -2.93 -12.98 4.34
N ASP A 157 -2.97 -11.66 4.13
CA ASP A 157 -3.91 -10.79 4.83
C ASP A 157 -5.37 -11.12 4.46
N ALA A 158 -5.63 -11.50 3.20
CA ALA A 158 -6.96 -11.91 2.75
C ALA A 158 -7.42 -13.25 3.37
N PHE A 159 -6.53 -14.22 3.56
CA PHE A 159 -6.85 -15.51 4.18
C PHE A 159 -7.20 -15.39 5.66
N VAL A 160 -6.63 -14.41 6.38
CA VAL A 160 -7.02 -14.10 7.76
C VAL A 160 -8.50 -13.72 7.88
N LEU A 161 -9.13 -13.24 6.80
CA LEU A 161 -10.52 -12.79 6.80
C LEU A 161 -11.53 -13.94 6.70
N ASP A 162 -11.09 -15.16 6.35
CA ASP A 162 -11.91 -16.37 6.19
C ASP A 162 -13.22 -16.16 5.39
N ASN A 163 -13.17 -15.29 4.37
CA ASN A 163 -14.31 -15.00 3.51
C ASN A 163 -13.86 -14.89 2.04
N PRO A 164 -14.13 -15.91 1.20
CA PRO A 164 -13.67 -15.93 -0.19
C PRO A 164 -14.31 -14.84 -1.07
N THR A 165 -15.47 -14.32 -0.65
CA THR A 165 -16.22 -13.28 -1.37
C THR A 165 -15.84 -11.86 -0.96
N LYS A 166 -15.00 -11.72 0.09
CA LYS A 166 -14.55 -10.40 0.53
C LYS A 166 -13.72 -9.74 -0.56
N ILE A 167 -13.90 -8.43 -0.69
CA ILE A 167 -13.20 -7.62 -1.68
C ILE A 167 -11.86 -7.17 -1.11
N ILE A 168 -10.83 -7.27 -1.95
CA ILE A 168 -9.47 -6.78 -1.76
C ILE A 168 -9.17 -5.82 -2.91
N HIS A 169 -8.54 -4.70 -2.58
CA HIS A 169 -8.20 -3.65 -3.52
C HIS A 169 -6.71 -3.72 -3.86
N VAL A 170 -6.38 -4.22 -5.04
CA VAL A 170 -5.02 -4.16 -5.57
C VAL A 170 -4.79 -2.77 -6.13
N ARG A 171 -3.68 -2.12 -5.78
CA ARG A 171 -3.46 -0.70 -6.08
C ARG A 171 -2.15 -0.44 -6.82
N TYR A 172 -2.17 0.61 -7.64
CA TYR A 172 -1.02 1.15 -8.34
C TYR A 172 -1.01 2.67 -8.19
N VAL A 173 0.14 3.25 -7.87
CA VAL A 173 0.32 4.70 -7.82
C VAL A 173 1.00 5.17 -9.11
N GLY A 174 0.54 6.28 -9.66
CA GLY A 174 1.23 6.90 -10.79
C GLY A 174 0.98 8.39 -10.87
N SER A 175 1.65 9.02 -11.82
CA SER A 175 1.39 10.41 -12.18
C SER A 175 1.35 10.62 -13.69
N THR A 176 0.76 11.74 -14.09
CA THR A 176 0.61 12.14 -15.49
C THR A 176 0.77 13.66 -15.61
N ARG A 177 1.05 14.17 -16.83
CA ARG A 177 1.23 15.60 -17.11
C ARG A 177 0.28 16.04 -18.21
N GLY A 178 -0.47 17.12 -17.96
CA GLY A 178 -1.42 17.69 -18.93
C GLY A 178 -2.56 16.75 -19.33
N LYS A 179 -2.82 15.70 -18.54
CA LYS A 179 -3.88 14.71 -18.78
C LYS A 179 -4.51 14.32 -17.45
N THR A 180 -5.76 13.90 -17.47
CA THR A 180 -6.41 13.29 -16.30
C THR A 180 -5.88 11.88 -16.05
N ALA A 181 -6.09 11.36 -14.83
CA ALA A 181 -5.78 9.98 -14.51
C ALA A 181 -6.57 9.00 -15.40
N TYR A 182 -7.84 9.30 -15.66
CA TYR A 182 -8.69 8.52 -16.57
C TYR A 182 -8.13 8.48 -17.99
N THR A 183 -7.75 9.63 -18.57
CA THR A 183 -7.17 9.68 -19.92
C THR A 183 -5.92 8.82 -20.01
N ARG A 184 -5.06 8.91 -18.99
CA ARG A 184 -3.85 8.10 -18.90
C ARG A 184 -4.16 6.60 -18.76
N PHE A 185 -5.19 6.24 -18.00
CA PHE A 185 -5.65 4.85 -17.87
C PHE A 185 -6.13 4.31 -19.22
N VAL A 186 -6.97 5.06 -19.94
CA VAL A 186 -7.45 4.67 -21.27
C VAL A 186 -6.30 4.52 -22.26
N GLU A 187 -5.29 5.40 -22.25
CA GLU A 187 -4.12 5.26 -23.12
C GLU A 187 -3.28 4.01 -22.82
N ASP A 188 -3.26 3.57 -21.56
CA ASP A 188 -2.58 2.35 -21.18
C ASP A 188 -3.40 1.10 -21.59
N LEU A 189 -4.70 1.21 -21.95
CA LEU A 189 -5.52 0.06 -22.34
C LEU A 189 -5.09 -0.63 -23.65
N PRO A 190 -4.94 0.08 -24.79
CA PRO A 190 -4.61 -0.51 -26.09
C PRO A 190 -3.11 -0.75 -26.28
N THR A 191 -2.27 -0.03 -25.51
CA THR A 191 -0.84 0.00 -25.76
C THR A 191 -0.19 -1.24 -25.17
N ALA A 192 0.18 -2.17 -26.03
CA ALA A 192 1.08 -3.28 -25.77
C ALA A 192 2.49 -2.79 -25.40
N ARG A 193 2.65 -2.02 -24.31
CA ARG A 193 3.93 -1.94 -23.61
C ARG A 193 4.11 -3.31 -22.94
N GLN A 194 4.60 -4.26 -23.73
CA GLN A 194 4.76 -5.70 -23.48
C GLN A 194 5.79 -6.03 -22.37
N ALA A 195 6.01 -5.15 -21.41
CA ALA A 195 7.05 -5.37 -20.41
C ALA A 195 6.66 -4.78 -19.07
N GLY A 196 6.93 -5.56 -18.03
CA GLY A 196 6.77 -5.15 -16.64
C GLY A 196 5.48 -5.66 -16.01
N ILE A 197 5.47 -5.60 -14.68
CA ILE A 197 4.51 -6.33 -13.86
C ILE A 197 3.06 -5.87 -14.03
N LEU A 198 2.85 -4.59 -14.31
CA LEU A 198 1.52 -4.03 -14.50
C LEU A 198 0.87 -4.56 -15.79
N SER A 199 1.67 -4.81 -16.82
CA SER A 199 1.19 -5.43 -18.06
C SER A 199 0.82 -6.89 -17.82
N GLU A 200 1.70 -7.66 -17.17
CA GLU A 200 1.43 -9.06 -16.80
C GLU A 200 0.19 -9.18 -15.92
N PHE A 201 0.08 -8.35 -14.87
CA PHE A 201 -1.10 -8.27 -14.02
C PHE A 201 -2.37 -8.05 -14.82
N ARG A 202 -2.38 -7.08 -15.73
CA ARG A 202 -3.57 -6.77 -16.52
C ARG A 202 -3.91 -7.89 -17.51
N ALA A 203 -2.93 -8.54 -18.10
CA ALA A 203 -3.14 -9.68 -18.99
C ALA A 203 -3.75 -10.86 -18.24
N THR A 204 -3.18 -11.25 -17.11
CA THR A 204 -3.71 -12.33 -16.25
C THR A 204 -5.08 -11.96 -15.67
N LEU A 205 -5.28 -10.71 -15.24
CA LEU A 205 -6.54 -10.25 -14.66
C LEU A 205 -7.68 -10.31 -15.68
N LEU A 206 -7.43 -9.97 -16.94
CA LEU A 206 -8.44 -10.04 -18.01
C LEU A 206 -8.98 -11.46 -18.20
N ASP A 207 -8.12 -12.47 -18.05
CA ASP A 207 -8.50 -13.89 -18.17
C ASP A 207 -9.20 -14.41 -16.89
N ILE A 208 -8.63 -14.13 -15.72
CA ILE A 208 -9.08 -14.71 -14.45
C ILE A 208 -10.31 -13.99 -13.87
N ALA A 209 -10.38 -12.67 -13.99
CA ALA A 209 -11.39 -11.81 -13.40
C ALA A 209 -11.75 -10.63 -14.31
N PRO A 210 -12.35 -10.87 -15.49
CA PRO A 210 -12.66 -9.82 -16.47
C PRO A 210 -13.51 -8.69 -15.89
N ARG A 211 -14.44 -9.01 -14.97
CA ARG A 211 -15.22 -7.99 -14.26
C ARG A 211 -14.33 -7.01 -13.48
N ALA A 212 -13.32 -7.52 -12.76
CA ALA A 212 -12.40 -6.67 -11.99
C ALA A 212 -11.49 -5.86 -12.92
N TYR A 213 -11.12 -6.43 -14.07
CA TYR A 213 -10.39 -5.72 -15.13
C TYR A 213 -11.20 -4.52 -15.66
N GLU A 214 -12.48 -4.72 -15.99
CA GLU A 214 -13.38 -3.70 -16.54
C GLU A 214 -13.79 -2.66 -15.49
N ALA A 215 -13.96 -3.07 -14.24
CA ALA A 215 -14.35 -2.21 -13.12
C ALA A 215 -13.17 -1.45 -12.49
N ALA A 216 -12.00 -1.44 -13.12
CA ALA A 216 -10.85 -0.68 -12.65
C ALA A 216 -11.16 0.81 -12.57
N ARG A 217 -10.80 1.45 -11.45
CA ARG A 217 -11.03 2.88 -11.20
C ARG A 217 -9.73 3.62 -10.99
N THR A 218 -9.76 4.92 -11.23
CA THR A 218 -8.60 5.79 -11.01
C THR A 218 -9.00 7.01 -10.20
N PHE A 219 -8.26 7.30 -9.15
CA PHE A 219 -8.57 8.35 -8.19
C PHE A 219 -7.46 9.40 -8.17
N GLU A 220 -7.79 10.63 -8.51
CA GLU A 220 -6.85 11.75 -8.47
C GLU A 220 -6.76 12.33 -7.06
N VAL A 221 -5.55 12.40 -6.52
CA VAL A 221 -5.29 12.99 -5.19
C VAL A 221 -5.25 14.51 -5.35
N ARG A 222 -6.35 15.18 -5.02
CA ARG A 222 -6.54 16.62 -5.32
C ARG A 222 -5.43 17.49 -4.74
N ASN A 223 -5.04 17.20 -3.51
CA ASN A 223 -4.01 17.95 -2.79
C ASN A 223 -2.59 17.66 -3.30
N ALA A 224 -2.42 16.64 -4.16
CA ALA A 224 -1.14 16.29 -4.76
C ALA A 224 -0.91 16.97 -6.12
N ARG A 225 -1.89 17.71 -6.66
CA ARG A 225 -1.76 18.40 -7.94
C ARG A 225 -0.67 19.47 -7.87
N LEU A 226 0.20 19.51 -8.88
CA LEU A 226 1.28 20.49 -8.97
C LEU A 226 1.18 21.31 -10.26
N PRO A 227 1.34 22.63 -10.19
CA PRO A 227 1.28 23.48 -11.37
C PRO A 227 2.46 23.22 -12.31
N SER A 228 2.31 23.67 -13.55
CA SER A 228 3.32 23.61 -14.61
C SER A 228 4.63 24.31 -14.25
N SER A 229 4.60 25.27 -13.32
CA SER A 229 5.77 25.98 -12.78
C SER A 229 6.53 25.21 -11.69
N GLY A 230 5.99 24.08 -11.20
CA GLY A 230 6.62 23.27 -10.15
C GLY A 230 7.96 22.65 -10.60
N PRO A 231 8.99 22.63 -9.75
CA PRO A 231 10.27 21.97 -10.06
C PRO A 231 10.09 20.46 -10.33
N PRO A 232 10.80 19.86 -11.32
CA PRO A 232 10.72 18.43 -11.60
C PRO A 232 11.01 17.53 -10.39
N ALA A 233 11.96 17.91 -9.52
CA ALA A 233 12.25 17.14 -8.31
C ALA A 233 11.05 17.04 -7.35
N THR A 234 10.29 18.14 -7.20
CA THR A 234 9.06 18.15 -6.38
C THR A 234 7.98 17.24 -6.97
N ARG A 235 7.96 17.12 -8.29
CA ARG A 235 7.00 16.28 -9.02
C ARG A 235 7.21 14.80 -8.77
N ASP A 236 8.45 14.35 -8.92
CA ASP A 236 8.82 12.95 -8.67
C ASP A 236 8.67 12.61 -7.18
N LEU A 237 9.04 13.55 -6.31
CA LEU A 237 8.89 13.40 -4.86
C LEU A 237 7.42 13.16 -4.44
N ARG A 238 6.42 13.81 -5.07
CA ARG A 238 5.00 13.58 -4.71
C ARG A 238 4.55 12.15 -4.99
N GLU A 239 4.90 11.61 -6.15
CA GLU A 239 4.59 10.22 -6.50
C GLU A 239 5.30 9.25 -5.56
N GLN A 240 6.59 9.48 -5.34
CA GLN A 240 7.43 8.72 -4.43
C GLN A 240 6.89 8.69 -2.99
N LEU A 241 6.51 9.85 -2.44
CA LEU A 241 5.94 9.93 -1.09
C LEU A 241 4.60 9.19 -0.99
N LEU A 242 3.78 9.21 -2.05
CA LEU A 242 2.54 8.43 -2.09
C LEU A 242 2.81 6.92 -2.19
N ILE A 243 3.84 6.50 -2.91
CA ILE A 243 4.31 5.11 -2.94
C ILE A 243 4.82 4.69 -1.55
N ALA A 244 5.63 5.53 -0.89
CA ALA A 244 6.13 5.29 0.46
C ALA A 244 4.98 5.21 1.48
N PHE A 245 3.96 6.06 1.32
CA PHE A 245 2.76 6.04 2.16
C PHE A 245 2.09 4.67 2.18
N PHE A 246 1.83 4.08 1.02
CA PHE A 246 1.25 2.73 0.94
C PHE A 246 2.25 1.61 1.26
N GLY A 247 3.55 1.92 1.20
CA GLY A 247 4.63 0.93 1.22
C GLY A 247 4.74 0.25 -0.14
N ARG A 248 5.90 0.38 -0.80
CA ARG A 248 6.10 -0.15 -2.17
C ARG A 248 5.78 -1.64 -2.26
N ALA A 249 6.13 -2.42 -1.24
CA ALA A 249 5.88 -3.85 -1.15
C ALA A 249 4.38 -4.24 -1.03
N ASN A 250 3.47 -3.26 -1.02
CA ASN A 250 2.03 -3.52 -1.02
C ASN A 250 1.35 -2.99 -2.30
N LEU A 251 2.11 -2.42 -3.24
CA LEU A 251 1.61 -1.87 -4.50
C LEU A 251 2.06 -2.71 -5.69
N LEU A 252 1.36 -2.57 -6.82
CA LEU A 252 1.83 -3.08 -8.13
C LEU A 252 3.02 -2.29 -8.71
N ASN A 253 3.52 -1.28 -8.00
CA ASN A 253 4.65 -0.44 -8.42
C ASN A 253 5.97 -1.22 -8.32
N VAL A 254 6.62 -1.51 -9.45
CA VAL A 254 7.99 -2.06 -9.46
C VAL A 254 9.03 -0.97 -9.18
N GLN A 255 8.79 0.23 -9.71
CA GLN A 255 9.69 1.36 -9.56
C GLN A 255 9.24 2.25 -8.41
N ALA A 256 10.22 2.88 -7.76
CA ALA A 256 9.99 3.78 -6.64
C ALA A 256 9.26 5.09 -7.03
N GLY A 257 8.96 5.29 -8.32
CA GLY A 257 8.39 6.50 -8.90
C GLY A 257 9.48 7.43 -9.43
N SER A 258 9.26 7.98 -10.63
CA SER A 258 9.88 9.19 -11.21
C SER A 258 9.64 9.21 -12.72
N PHE A 259 9.34 10.40 -13.25
CA PHE A 259 9.28 10.61 -14.69
C PHE A 259 10.67 10.50 -15.36
N ASP A 260 11.74 10.74 -14.59
CA ASP A 260 13.11 10.86 -15.08
C ASP A 260 14.05 9.73 -14.60
N ALA A 261 13.60 8.66 -13.92
CA ALA A 261 14.45 7.48 -13.65
C ALA A 261 14.99 6.84 -14.94
N SER A 262 14.29 6.98 -16.07
CA SER A 262 14.81 6.52 -17.36
C SER A 262 15.94 7.40 -17.91
N LYS A 263 16.20 8.58 -17.32
CA LYS A 263 17.35 9.45 -17.64
C LYS A 263 18.52 9.27 -16.68
N ALA A 264 18.26 8.87 -15.44
CA ALA A 264 19.27 8.27 -14.58
C ALA A 264 19.51 6.83 -15.04
N GLY A 265 20.18 6.67 -16.18
CA GLY A 265 20.81 5.39 -16.50
C GLY A 265 21.66 4.93 -15.31
N PRO A 266 21.88 3.61 -15.13
CA PRO A 266 22.75 3.13 -14.06
C PRO A 266 24.04 3.95 -14.09
N GLU A 267 24.47 4.42 -12.91
CA GLU A 267 25.64 5.28 -12.81
C GLU A 267 26.79 4.59 -13.57
N PRO A 268 27.57 5.28 -14.42
CA PRO A 268 28.61 4.62 -15.20
C PRO A 268 29.56 3.77 -14.32
N ALA A 269 29.76 4.19 -13.07
CA ALA A 269 30.47 3.44 -12.04
C ALA A 269 29.77 2.12 -11.63
N ASP A 270 28.44 2.08 -11.52
CA ASP A 270 27.66 0.87 -11.26
C ASP A 270 27.67 -0.10 -12.44
N VAL A 271 27.58 0.44 -13.67
CA VAL A 271 27.69 -0.37 -14.90
C VAL A 271 29.08 -0.99 -14.99
N ASP A 272 30.13 -0.21 -14.72
CA ASP A 272 31.50 -0.70 -14.74
C ASP A 272 31.78 -1.64 -13.58
N PHE A 273 31.23 -1.41 -12.38
CA PHE A 273 31.30 -2.32 -11.24
C PHE A 273 30.65 -3.68 -11.54
N LEU A 274 29.46 -3.68 -12.12
CA LEU A 274 28.74 -4.90 -12.50
C LEU A 274 29.45 -5.65 -13.63
N LYS A 275 30.05 -4.94 -14.59
CA LYS A 275 30.85 -5.53 -15.67
C LYS A 275 32.21 -6.08 -15.20
N THR A 276 32.91 -5.37 -14.31
CA THR A 276 34.27 -5.74 -13.90
C THR A 276 34.31 -6.89 -12.89
N ARG A 277 33.29 -7.02 -12.02
CA ARG A 277 33.37 -8.02 -10.96
C ARG A 277 32.92 -9.42 -11.32
N ASN A 278 32.46 -9.68 -12.55
CA ASN A 278 31.90 -10.97 -12.96
C ASN A 278 31.02 -11.55 -11.84
N THR A 279 30.30 -10.66 -11.14
CA THR A 279 29.50 -11.08 -10.00
C THR A 279 28.48 -11.97 -10.65
N GLY A 280 28.36 -13.21 -10.20
CA GLY A 280 27.26 -14.04 -10.63
C GLY A 280 25.91 -13.46 -10.20
N PHE A 281 25.74 -12.13 -10.07
CA PHE A 281 24.52 -11.43 -9.71
C PHE A 281 23.37 -11.91 -10.58
N PHE A 282 23.49 -11.91 -11.91
CA PHE A 282 22.41 -12.45 -12.74
C PHE A 282 22.20 -13.95 -12.55
N GLY A 283 23.25 -14.73 -12.24
CA GLY A 283 23.12 -16.15 -11.90
C GLY A 283 22.55 -16.41 -10.50
N LYS A 284 22.79 -15.53 -9.53
CA LYS A 284 22.31 -15.57 -8.15
C LYS A 284 20.87 -15.04 -8.09
N PHE A 285 20.59 -13.95 -8.80
CA PHE A 285 19.26 -13.43 -9.07
C PHE A 285 18.44 -14.52 -9.76
N ALA A 286 18.90 -15.10 -10.87
CA ALA A 286 18.20 -16.22 -11.51
C ALA A 286 18.02 -17.44 -10.60
N LYS A 287 18.90 -17.67 -9.62
CA LYS A 287 18.75 -18.73 -8.59
C LYS A 287 17.75 -18.36 -7.48
N CYS A 288 17.72 -17.10 -7.04
CA CYS A 288 16.85 -16.59 -5.99
C CYS A 288 15.46 -16.19 -6.51
N SER A 289 15.33 -15.98 -7.81
CA SER A 289 14.09 -15.73 -8.55
C SER A 289 13.54 -17.01 -9.18
N GLN A 290 14.09 -18.19 -8.84
CA GLN A 290 13.49 -19.43 -9.32
C GLN A 290 12.08 -19.57 -8.75
N PRO A 291 11.14 -20.10 -9.56
CA PRO A 291 9.81 -20.39 -9.08
C PRO A 291 9.88 -21.25 -7.81
N VAL A 292 8.99 -20.93 -6.87
CA VAL A 292 8.86 -21.67 -5.62
C VAL A 292 8.74 -23.18 -5.94
N PRO A 293 9.52 -24.06 -5.29
CA PRO A 293 9.46 -25.49 -5.58
C PRO A 293 8.02 -26.01 -5.48
N ARG A 294 7.61 -26.77 -6.50
CA ARG A 294 6.23 -27.29 -6.62
C ARG A 294 5.75 -28.03 -5.37
N ALA A 295 6.65 -28.78 -4.73
CA ALA A 295 6.39 -29.48 -3.48
C ALA A 295 6.00 -28.55 -2.31
N MET A 296 6.55 -27.32 -2.27
CA MET A 296 6.19 -26.32 -1.25
C MET A 296 4.82 -25.71 -1.53
N VAL A 297 4.48 -25.50 -2.81
CA VAL A 297 3.14 -25.07 -3.25
C VAL A 297 2.09 -26.16 -2.94
N GLU A 298 2.41 -27.42 -3.21
CA GLU A 298 1.57 -28.58 -2.87
C GLU A 298 1.38 -28.72 -1.35
N ALA A 299 2.45 -28.58 -0.56
CA ALA A 299 2.36 -28.59 0.90
C ALA A 299 1.48 -27.46 1.45
N LEU A 300 1.49 -26.27 0.83
CA LEU A 300 0.59 -25.17 1.19
C LEU A 300 -0.87 -25.48 0.84
N ARG A 301 -1.13 -26.12 -0.31
CA ARG A 301 -2.49 -26.58 -0.70
C ARG A 301 -3.01 -27.66 0.25
N GLU A 302 -2.16 -28.61 0.63
CA GLU A 302 -2.49 -29.65 1.62
C GLU A 302 -2.75 -29.03 3.00
N TRP A 303 -1.96 -28.03 3.41
CA TRP A 303 -2.18 -27.31 4.66
C TRP A 303 -3.51 -26.55 4.65
N GLN A 304 -3.87 -25.93 3.54
CA GLN A 304 -5.15 -25.25 3.37
C GLN A 304 -6.34 -26.22 3.45
N ALA A 305 -6.23 -27.39 2.80
CA ALA A 305 -7.22 -28.47 2.91
C ALA A 305 -7.33 -29.01 4.35
N HIS A 306 -6.20 -29.19 5.02
CA HIS A 306 -6.14 -29.64 6.41
C HIS A 306 -6.79 -28.65 7.37
N ILE A 307 -6.57 -27.35 7.18
CA ILE A 307 -7.24 -26.30 7.97
C ILE A 307 -8.76 -26.33 7.71
N ALA A 308 -9.20 -26.45 6.47
CA ALA A 308 -10.63 -26.56 6.14
C ALA A 308 -11.28 -27.79 6.81
N GLU A 309 -10.60 -28.94 6.80
CA GLU A 309 -11.06 -30.15 7.49
C GLU A 309 -11.10 -29.97 9.02
N LEU A 310 -10.10 -29.31 9.61
CA LEU A 310 -10.09 -29.00 11.05
C LEU A 310 -11.22 -28.07 11.46
N VAL A 311 -11.55 -27.07 10.62
CA VAL A 311 -12.66 -26.14 10.84
C VAL A 311 -14.01 -26.86 10.78
N VAL A 312 -14.18 -27.77 9.81
CA VAL A 312 -15.41 -28.58 9.65
C VAL A 312 -15.54 -29.65 10.74
N GLY A 313 -14.43 -30.30 11.10
CA GLY A 313 -14.39 -31.43 12.03
C GLY A 313 -14.40 -31.04 13.51
N LYS A 314 -13.99 -29.81 13.86
CA LYS A 314 -13.97 -29.31 15.25
C LYS A 314 -14.55 -27.90 15.39
N PRO A 315 -15.82 -27.68 15.01
CA PRO A 315 -16.44 -26.36 14.96
C PRO A 315 -16.54 -25.66 16.35
N GLN A 316 -16.48 -26.41 17.45
CA GLN A 316 -16.48 -25.84 18.81
C GLN A 316 -15.11 -25.31 19.26
N SER A 317 -14.00 -25.86 18.72
CA SER A 317 -12.64 -25.44 19.06
C SER A 317 -12.21 -24.19 18.28
N THR A 318 -12.76 -23.99 17.08
CA THR A 318 -12.50 -22.84 16.21
C THR A 318 -13.45 -21.66 16.45
N ARG A 319 -14.63 -21.87 17.06
CA ARG A 319 -15.54 -20.79 17.45
C ARG A 319 -15.00 -19.88 18.56
N SER A 320 -14.20 -20.39 19.47
CA SER A 320 -13.64 -19.59 20.58
C SER A 320 -12.67 -18.49 20.14
N ALA A 321 -12.10 -18.59 18.92
CA ALA A 321 -11.26 -17.54 18.33
C ALA A 321 -12.08 -16.46 17.58
N LEU A 322 -13.36 -16.73 17.27
CA LEU A 322 -14.25 -15.83 16.51
C LEU A 322 -15.37 -15.21 17.36
N SER A 323 -15.57 -15.65 18.60
CA SER A 323 -16.70 -15.20 19.45
C SER A 323 -16.31 -14.50 20.76
N GLN A 324 -15.09 -13.98 20.90
CA GLN A 324 -14.74 -13.08 22.02
C GLN A 324 -14.83 -11.61 21.61
N ASP A 325 -15.99 -11.17 21.10
CA ASP A 325 -16.43 -9.79 21.34
C ASP A 325 -17.94 -9.66 21.08
N LYS A 326 -18.73 -9.93 22.11
CA LYS A 326 -20.12 -9.48 22.33
C LYS A 326 -20.75 -10.30 23.45
N SER A 327 -20.44 -9.95 24.68
CA SER A 327 -21.43 -9.97 25.77
C SER A 327 -20.84 -9.42 27.05
N GLY A 328 -21.45 -8.33 27.51
CA GLY A 328 -21.43 -7.95 28.91
C GLY A 328 -20.88 -6.55 29.17
N VAL A 329 -21.73 -5.54 29.04
CA VAL A 329 -22.11 -4.70 30.19
C VAL A 329 -23.59 -4.31 30.02
N LEU A 330 -24.40 -4.79 30.96
CA LEU A 330 -25.68 -4.22 31.37
C LEU A 330 -25.44 -2.88 32.06
#